data_AF-A0A2E0XWD0-F1
#
_entry.id   AF-A0A2E0XWD0-F1
#
_cell.length_a   1.000
_cell.length_b   1.000
_cell.length_c   1.000
_cell.angle_alpha   90.00
_cell.angle_beta   90.00
_cell.angle_gamma   90.00
#
_symmetry.space_group_name_H-M   'P 1'
#
loop_
_entity.id
_entity.type
_entity.pdbx_description
1 polymer ?
#
loop_
_entity_poly.entity_id
_entity_poly.type
_entity_poly.pdbx_seq_one_letter_code
_entity_poly.pdbx_strand_id
1 'polypeptide(L)'
;MSESLPRNKALEHVLMEMLSVREQAANWVKSDSELDPESQRLMGDMNRGDQDSIQAFCSWLGTLKEDLPITVSSADGGRTWKLEVDEIGRSALSEEDSEMLDTMAYMLFDGPEPGPANKTADKMLGLGLPEQLRKDLSDS
;
A
#
# COMPACT_ATOMS: atom_id res chain seq x y z
N MET A 1 -18.75 -13.20 -14.57
CA MET A 1 -18.42 -11.76 -14.51
C MET A 1 -18.53 -11.37 -13.06
N SER A 2 -17.43 -10.93 -12.42
CA SER A 2 -17.45 -10.54 -11.02
C SER A 2 -18.47 -9.41 -10.84
N GLU A 3 -19.52 -9.65 -10.05
CA GLU A 3 -20.45 -8.63 -9.56
C GLU A 3 -19.66 -7.71 -8.63
N SER A 4 -18.85 -6.83 -9.22
CA SER A 4 -17.92 -6.07 -8.42
C SER A 4 -18.60 -4.85 -7.81
N LEU A 5 -18.25 -4.74 -6.54
CA LEU A 5 -18.33 -3.64 -5.61
C LEU A 5 -17.66 -2.38 -6.23
N PRO A 6 -18.42 -1.34 -6.60
CA PRO A 6 -17.90 -0.20 -7.36
C PRO A 6 -16.78 0.58 -6.67
N ARG A 7 -16.78 0.69 -5.34
CA ARG A 7 -15.75 1.44 -4.59
C ARG A 7 -14.46 0.64 -4.55
N ASN A 8 -14.55 -0.67 -4.32
CA ASN A 8 -13.38 -1.54 -4.35
C ASN A 8 -12.72 -1.55 -5.73
N LYS A 9 -13.50 -1.48 -6.82
CA LYS A 9 -12.99 -1.36 -8.19
C LYS A 9 -12.22 -0.06 -8.43
N ALA A 10 -12.75 1.06 -7.93
CA ALA A 10 -12.08 2.35 -8.07
C ALA A 10 -10.74 2.34 -7.32
N LEU A 11 -10.72 1.79 -6.10
CA LEU A 11 -9.49 1.63 -5.33
C LEU A 11 -8.51 0.66 -6.01
N GLU A 12 -8.98 -0.49 -6.50
CA GLU A 12 -8.15 -1.46 -7.24
C GLU A 12 -7.48 -0.80 -8.45
N HIS A 13 -8.21 0.02 -9.20
CA HIS A 13 -7.64 0.76 -10.33
C HIS A 13 -6.50 1.69 -9.89
N VAL A 14 -6.70 2.44 -8.80
CA VAL A 14 -5.67 3.32 -8.24
C VAL A 14 -4.45 2.53 -7.76
N LEU A 15 -4.64 1.40 -7.10
CA LEU A 15 -3.52 0.54 -6.67
C LEU A 15 -2.75 -0.03 -7.86
N MET A 16 -3.44 -0.40 -8.95
CA MET A 16 -2.79 -0.85 -10.18
C MET A 16 -1.99 0.26 -10.88
N GLU A 17 -2.48 1.51 -10.84
CA GLU A 17 -1.71 2.67 -11.31
C GLU A 17 -0.44 2.89 -10.45
N MET A 18 -0.57 2.86 -9.13
CA MET A 18 0.56 2.97 -8.20
C MET A 18 1.60 1.87 -8.46
N LEU A 19 1.15 0.63 -8.66
CA LEU A 19 2.03 -0.50 -8.98
C LEU A 19 2.79 -0.26 -10.29
N SER A 20 2.10 0.20 -11.35
CA SER A 20 2.74 0.51 -12.64
C SER A 20 3.80 1.60 -12.52
N VAL A 21 3.56 2.63 -11.70
CA VAL A 21 4.55 3.68 -11.43
C VAL A 21 5.78 3.09 -10.71
N ARG A 22 5.60 2.17 -9.76
CA ARG A 22 6.71 1.50 -9.08
C ARG A 22 7.49 0.55 -9.98
N GLU A 23 6.84 -0.13 -10.93
CA GLU A 23 7.51 -0.92 -11.95
C GLU A 23 8.38 -0.05 -12.86
N GLN A 24 7.88 1.11 -13.28
CA GLN A 24 8.65 2.09 -14.07
C GLN A 24 9.86 2.61 -13.29
N ALA A 25 9.68 2.94 -12.00
CA ALA A 25 10.77 3.37 -11.13
C ALA A 25 11.84 2.27 -10.95
N ALA A 26 11.42 1.02 -10.75
CA ALA A 26 12.33 -0.13 -10.63
C ALA A 26 13.11 -0.37 -11.93
N ASN A 27 12.48 -0.19 -13.09
CA ASN A 27 13.15 -0.28 -14.38
C ASN A 27 14.18 0.84 -14.55
N TRP A 28 13.83 2.08 -14.21
CA TRP A 28 14.75 3.22 -14.27
C TRP A 28 15.99 3.00 -13.40
N VAL A 29 15.81 2.53 -12.15
CA VAL A 29 16.94 2.19 -11.25
C VAL A 29 17.88 1.17 -11.90
N LYS A 30 17.34 0.18 -12.62
CA LYS A 30 18.14 -0.88 -13.27
C LYS A 30 18.83 -0.44 -14.56
N SER A 31 18.21 0.43 -15.36
CA SER A 31 18.64 0.68 -16.74
C SER A 31 19.34 2.01 -16.96
N ASP A 32 19.06 3.02 -16.14
CA ASP A 32 19.35 4.42 -16.48
C ASP A 32 19.71 5.29 -15.26
N SER A 33 20.05 4.66 -14.15
CA SER A 33 20.45 5.39 -12.95
C SER A 33 21.97 5.57 -12.92
N GLU A 34 22.44 6.82 -12.82
CA GLU A 34 23.86 7.16 -12.53
C GLU A 34 24.24 6.86 -11.06
N LEU A 35 23.48 5.98 -10.41
CA LEU A 35 23.64 5.62 -9.02
C LEU A 35 24.82 4.66 -8.84
N ASP A 36 25.51 4.78 -7.72
CA ASP A 36 26.48 3.79 -7.31
C ASP A 36 25.80 2.43 -7.01
N PRO A 37 26.53 1.31 -7.04
CA PRO A 37 25.95 -0.02 -6.86
C PRO A 37 25.20 -0.23 -5.55
N GLU A 38 25.61 0.45 -4.47
CA GLU A 38 24.94 0.33 -3.17
C GLU A 38 23.62 1.07 -3.16
N SER A 39 23.59 2.29 -3.71
CA SER A 39 22.35 3.06 -3.90
C SER A 39 21.36 2.32 -4.81
N GLN A 40 21.83 1.73 -5.93
CA GLN A 40 20.99 0.91 -6.80
C GLN A 40 20.37 -0.27 -6.06
N ARG A 41 21.16 -0.96 -5.22
CA ARG A 41 20.67 -2.09 -4.42
C ARG A 41 19.59 -1.63 -3.44
N LEU A 42 19.87 -0.59 -2.65
CA LEU A 42 18.94 -0.08 -1.64
C LEU A 42 17.63 0.41 -2.28
N MET A 43 17.69 1.21 -3.35
CA MET A 43 16.49 1.67 -4.05
C MET A 43 15.74 0.53 -4.72
N GLY A 44 16.44 -0.50 -5.19
CA GLY A 44 15.84 -1.72 -5.72
C GLY A 44 15.09 -2.53 -4.66
N ASP A 45 15.66 -2.66 -3.46
CA ASP A 45 15.04 -3.36 -2.33
C ASP A 45 13.81 -2.58 -1.82
N MET A 46 13.91 -1.25 -1.70
CA MET A 46 12.79 -0.39 -1.30
C MET A 46 11.64 -0.45 -2.31
N ASN A 47 11.91 -0.29 -3.61
CA ASN A 47 10.88 -0.39 -4.65
C ASN A 47 10.20 -1.76 -4.66
N ARG A 48 10.93 -2.84 -4.35
CA ARG A 48 10.34 -4.18 -4.25
C ARG A 48 9.38 -4.27 -3.07
N GLY A 49 9.74 -3.75 -1.90
CA GLY A 49 8.85 -3.74 -0.75
C GLY A 49 7.56 -2.93 -0.98
N ASP A 50 7.67 -1.81 -1.70
CA ASP A 50 6.50 -1.04 -2.12
C ASP A 50 5.60 -1.87 -3.04
N GLN A 51 6.16 -2.55 -4.04
CA GLN A 51 5.41 -3.43 -4.95
C GLN A 51 4.74 -4.58 -4.19
N ASP A 52 5.47 -5.25 -3.30
CA ASP A 52 4.94 -6.36 -2.50
C ASP A 52 3.78 -5.91 -1.59
N SER A 53 3.90 -4.71 -1.00
CA SER A 53 2.85 -4.12 -0.16
C SER A 53 1.60 -3.78 -0.99
N ILE A 54 1.77 -3.11 -2.14
CA ILE A 54 0.67 -2.79 -3.05
C ILE A 54 -0.03 -4.07 -3.53
N GLN A 55 0.73 -5.09 -3.91
CA GLN A 55 0.19 -6.37 -4.36
C GLN A 55 -0.58 -7.10 -3.24
N ALA A 56 -0.13 -6.96 -1.99
CA ALA A 56 -0.85 -7.51 -0.84
C ALA A 56 -2.20 -6.80 -0.64
N PHE A 57 -2.27 -5.48 -0.75
CA PHE A 57 -3.54 -4.75 -0.71
C PHE A 57 -4.48 -5.13 -1.86
N CYS A 58 -3.98 -5.26 -3.09
CA CYS A 58 -4.78 -5.75 -4.23
C CYS A 58 -5.34 -7.16 -3.96
N SER A 59 -4.52 -8.04 -3.39
CA SER A 59 -4.94 -9.41 -3.05
C SER A 59 -6.03 -9.41 -1.99
N TRP A 60 -5.89 -8.58 -0.95
CA TRP A 60 -6.90 -8.38 0.08
C TRP A 60 -8.21 -7.82 -0.49
N LEU A 61 -8.17 -6.78 -1.35
CA LEU A 61 -9.39 -6.27 -2.01
C LEU A 61 -10.13 -7.35 -2.80
N GLY A 62 -9.40 -8.28 -3.41
CA GLY A 62 -9.97 -9.42 -4.14
C GLY A 62 -10.68 -10.45 -3.27
N THR A 63 -10.47 -10.46 -1.95
CA THR A 63 -11.18 -11.36 -1.02
C THR A 63 -12.45 -10.75 -0.43
N LEU A 64 -12.63 -9.44 -0.55
CA LEU A 64 -13.76 -8.73 0.02
C LEU A 64 -15.08 -9.10 -0.66
N LYS A 65 -16.10 -9.34 0.17
CA LYS A 65 -17.47 -9.66 -0.27
C LYS A 65 -18.37 -8.43 -0.29
N GLU A 66 -17.95 -7.35 0.35
CA GLU A 66 -18.69 -6.10 0.47
C GLU A 66 -17.80 -4.90 0.13
N ASP A 67 -18.44 -3.82 -0.33
CA ASP A 67 -17.74 -2.58 -0.66
C ASP A 67 -17.14 -2.00 0.61
N LEU A 68 -15.90 -1.57 0.53
CA LEU A 68 -15.30 -0.79 1.59
C LEU A 68 -16.07 0.53 1.75
N PRO A 69 -16.16 1.04 2.99
CA PRO A 69 -16.78 2.32 3.30
C PRO A 69 -15.83 3.47 2.95
N ILE A 70 -15.40 3.55 1.69
CA ILE A 70 -14.34 4.46 1.25
C ILE A 70 -14.78 5.36 0.09
N THR A 71 -14.09 6.48 -0.02
CA THR A 71 -14.07 7.32 -1.22
C THR A 71 -12.62 7.57 -1.62
N VAL A 72 -12.30 7.27 -2.87
CA VAL A 72 -10.99 7.57 -3.46
C VAL A 72 -11.14 8.79 -4.35
N SER A 73 -10.28 9.80 -4.15
CA SER A 73 -10.33 11.04 -4.92
C SER A 73 -8.95 11.56 -5.25
N SER A 74 -8.85 12.37 -6.30
CA SER A 74 -7.63 13.08 -6.67
C SER A 74 -7.98 14.50 -7.11
N ALA A 75 -7.28 15.48 -6.55
CA ALA A 75 -7.48 16.89 -6.89
C ALA A 75 -6.64 17.35 -8.10
N ASP A 76 -5.67 16.54 -8.52
CA ASP A 76 -4.64 16.90 -9.49
C ASP A 76 -4.58 15.96 -10.72
N GLY A 77 -5.68 15.25 -10.97
CA GLY A 77 -5.82 14.37 -12.13
C GLY A 77 -5.05 13.05 -11.99
N GLY A 78 -4.89 12.54 -10.76
CA GLY A 78 -4.32 11.22 -10.47
C GLY A 78 -2.85 11.24 -10.05
N ARG A 79 -2.24 12.42 -9.81
CA ARG A 79 -0.86 12.49 -9.32
C ARG A 79 -0.80 12.23 -7.82
N THR A 80 -1.77 12.75 -7.09
CA THR A 80 -1.96 12.52 -5.66
C THR A 80 -3.35 11.95 -5.44
N TRP A 81 -3.41 10.85 -4.71
CA TRP A 81 -4.66 10.21 -4.33
C TRP A 81 -4.93 10.41 -2.85
N LYS A 82 -6.20 10.60 -2.51
CA LYS A 82 -6.72 10.62 -1.15
C LYS A 82 -7.70 9.49 -0.96
N LEU A 83 -7.61 8.86 0.21
CA LEU A 83 -8.54 7.83 0.66
C LEU A 83 -9.29 8.37 1.88
N GLU A 84 -10.59 8.60 1.72
CA GLU A 84 -11.47 8.97 2.82
C GLU A 84 -12.25 7.74 3.27
N VAL A 85 -12.32 7.51 4.58
CA VAL A 85 -13.06 6.39 5.17
C VAL A 85 -14.29 6.93 5.89
N ASP A 86 -15.47 6.43 5.53
CA ASP A 86 -16.71 6.69 6.25
C ASP A 86 -16.69 5.96 7.60
N GLU A 87 -16.58 6.73 8.68
CA GLU A 87 -16.48 6.22 10.05
C GLU A 87 -17.66 5.34 10.46
N ILE A 88 -18.86 5.61 9.94
CA ILE A 88 -20.05 4.80 10.23
C ILE A 88 -19.88 3.43 9.59
N GLY A 89 -19.51 3.39 8.30
CA GLY A 89 -19.27 2.14 7.60
C GLY A 89 -18.05 1.38 8.14
N ARG A 90 -17.02 2.08 8.62
CA ARG A 90 -15.81 1.47 9.22
C ARG A 90 -16.16 0.62 10.43
N SER A 91 -17.14 1.05 11.23
CA SER A 91 -17.59 0.30 12.41
C SER A 91 -18.20 -1.07 12.10
N ALA A 92 -18.58 -1.31 10.83
CA ALA A 92 -19.11 -2.58 10.35
C ALA A 92 -18.05 -3.53 9.78
N LEU A 93 -16.80 -3.06 9.62
CA LEU A 93 -15.70 -3.89 9.13
C LEU A 93 -15.25 -4.89 10.20
N SER A 94 -14.71 -6.01 9.74
CA SER A 94 -13.96 -6.90 10.63
C SER A 94 -12.71 -6.19 11.17
N GLU A 95 -12.18 -6.66 12.30
CA GLU A 95 -10.93 -6.11 12.85
C GLU A 95 -9.78 -6.21 11.83
N GLU A 96 -9.66 -7.34 11.14
CA GLU A 96 -8.65 -7.57 10.10
C GLU A 96 -8.81 -6.62 8.91
N ASP A 97 -10.03 -6.40 8.43
CA ASP A 97 -10.30 -5.48 7.32
C ASP A 97 -10.08 -4.02 7.72
N SER A 98 -10.42 -3.64 8.95
CA SER A 98 -10.13 -2.30 9.47
C SER A 98 -8.63 -2.10 9.61
N GLU A 99 -7.90 -3.06 10.17
CA GLU A 99 -6.45 -3.00 10.27
C GLU A 99 -5.80 -2.86 8.89
N MET A 100 -6.31 -3.59 7.90
CA MET A 100 -5.80 -3.52 6.54
C MET A 100 -6.07 -2.18 5.88
N LEU A 101 -7.29 -1.68 6.03
CA LEU A 101 -7.68 -0.37 5.53
C LEU A 101 -6.82 0.75 6.14
N ASP A 102 -6.59 0.70 7.45
CA ASP A 102 -5.76 1.69 8.17
C ASP A 102 -4.30 1.64 7.70
N THR A 103 -3.76 0.43 7.57
CA THR A 103 -2.39 0.22 7.07
C THR A 103 -2.23 0.78 5.66
N MET A 104 -3.19 0.50 4.77
CA MET A 104 -3.19 1.01 3.40
C MET A 104 -3.30 2.53 3.36
N ALA A 105 -4.22 3.11 4.14
CA ALA A 105 -4.42 4.55 4.22
C ALA A 105 -3.12 5.26 4.63
N TYR A 106 -2.45 4.76 5.68
CA TYR A 106 -1.18 5.29 6.15
C TYR A 106 -0.07 5.17 5.11
N MET A 107 0.13 3.96 4.55
CA MET A 107 1.27 3.70 3.67
C MET A 107 1.15 4.36 2.29
N LEU A 108 -0.07 4.48 1.74
CA LEU A 108 -0.27 4.86 0.34
C LEU A 108 -1.03 6.18 0.13
N PHE A 109 -1.75 6.67 1.14
CA PHE A 109 -2.71 7.78 0.98
C PHE A 109 -2.55 8.91 2.01
N ASP A 110 -1.41 8.99 2.70
CA ASP A 110 -1.15 10.01 3.75
C ASP A 110 -2.20 9.99 4.87
N GLY A 111 -2.68 8.78 5.19
CA GLY A 111 -3.61 8.53 6.30
C GLY A 111 -2.93 8.63 7.66
N PRO A 112 -3.72 8.62 8.75
CA PRO A 112 -3.17 8.63 10.10
C PRO A 112 -2.34 7.37 10.39
N GLU A 113 -1.37 7.49 11.30
CA GLU A 113 -0.59 6.34 11.77
C GLU A 113 -1.53 5.29 12.38
N PRO A 114 -1.40 4.00 11.99
CA PRO A 114 -2.18 2.93 12.59
C PRO A 114 -1.90 2.82 14.10
N GLY A 115 -2.91 2.40 14.86
CA GLY A 115 -2.71 2.19 16.30
C GLY A 115 -1.59 1.17 16.58
N PRO A 116 -0.89 1.26 17.73
CA PRO A 116 0.29 0.44 18.04
C PRO A 116 0.00 -1.07 18.21
N ALA A 117 -1.27 -1.48 18.09
CA ALA A 117 -1.69 -2.88 18.12
C ALA A 117 -1.98 -3.44 16.72
N ASN A 118 -1.88 -2.63 15.66
CA ASN A 118 -2.16 -3.05 14.29
C ASN A 118 -1.03 -3.96 13.77
N LYS A 119 -1.24 -5.26 13.92
CA LYS A 119 -0.25 -6.29 13.53
C LYS A 119 0.03 -6.27 12.03
N THR A 120 -0.92 -5.78 11.26
CA THR A 120 -0.80 -5.73 9.82
C THR A 120 0.14 -4.60 9.39
N ALA A 121 0.07 -3.44 10.05
CA ALA A 121 1.01 -2.35 9.84
C ALA A 121 2.45 -2.77 10.16
N ASP A 122 2.67 -3.44 11.30
CA ASP A 122 4.00 -3.95 11.68
C ASP A 122 4.58 -4.89 10.63
N LYS A 123 3.73 -5.79 10.10
CA LYS A 123 4.13 -6.74 9.06
C LYS A 123 4.45 -6.03 7.73
N MET A 124 3.60 -5.11 7.30
CA MET A 124 3.72 -4.44 5.99
C MET A 124 4.88 -3.45 5.95
N LEU A 125 5.07 -2.66 7.02
CA LEU A 125 6.20 -1.72 7.13
C LEU A 125 7.55 -2.44 7.09
N GLY A 126 7.60 -3.70 7.53
CA GLY A 126 8.80 -4.54 7.45
C GLY A 126 9.17 -5.01 6.03
N LEU A 127 8.26 -4.98 5.06
CA LEU A 127 8.48 -5.54 3.72
C LEU A 127 9.51 -4.75 2.90
N GLY A 128 9.54 -3.42 3.04
CA GLY A 128 10.46 -2.53 2.31
C GLY A 128 11.79 -2.26 2.99
N LEU A 129 11.99 -2.77 4.20
CA LEU A 129 13.23 -2.56 4.93
C LEU A 129 14.31 -3.56 4.51
N PRO A 130 15.55 -3.09 4.24
CA PRO A 130 16.71 -3.95 4.11
C PRO A 130 16.84 -4.91 5.30
N GLU A 131 17.34 -6.12 5.06
CA GLU A 131 17.40 -7.19 6.07
C GLU A 131 18.08 -6.75 7.38
N GLN A 132 19.12 -5.92 7.29
CA GLN A 132 19.80 -5.36 8.47
C GLN A 132 18.92 -4.41 9.28
N LEU A 133 18.24 -3.46 8.61
CA LEU A 133 17.31 -2.55 9.30
C LEU A 133 16.10 -3.30 9.89
N ARG A 134 15.66 -4.36 9.23
CA ARG A 134 14.58 -5.22 9.74
C ARG A 134 15.00 -5.96 11.02
N LYS A 135 16.23 -6.47 11.09
CA LYS A 135 16.79 -7.12 12.28
C LYS A 135 16.97 -6.14 13.44
N ASP A 136 17.49 -4.94 13.15
CA ASP A 136 17.70 -3.91 14.18
C ASP A 136 16.38 -3.46 14.83
N LEU A 137 15.27 -3.44 14.07
CA LEU A 137 13.94 -3.12 14.57
C LEU A 137 13.25 -4.29 15.29
N SER A 138 13.57 -5.54 14.96
CA SER A 138 12.96 -6.71 15.63
C SER A 138 13.63 -7.06 16.96
N ASP A 139 14.88 -6.63 17.16
CA ASP A 139 15.67 -6.88 18.38
C ASP A 139 15.54 -5.76 19.43
N SER A 140 14.66 -4.78 19.20
CA SER A 140 14.33 -3.66 20.10
C SER A 140 13.05 -3.90 20.89
#